data_AF-I4EQZ0-F1
#
_entry.id   AF-I4EQZ0-F1
#
_cell.length_a   1.000
_cell.length_b   1.000
_cell.length_c   1.000
_cell.angle_alpha   90.00
_cell.angle_beta   90.00
_cell.angle_gamma   90.00
#
_symmetry.space_group_name_H-M   'P 1'
#
loop_
_entity.id
_entity.type
_entity.pdbx_description
1 polymer ?
#
loop_
_entity_poly.entity_id
_entity_poly.type
_entity_poly.pdbx_seq_one_letter_code
_entity_poly.pdbx_strand_id
1 'polypeptide(L)'
;MSAAEATAQSLIDVWAGEVRRLVPEVRALHQQYDLDLQRVKDDVRRLNEGQGGDWSLGEHYTYATWRRFWAAQHHLVWAAHQLERWVRRLARERGTLEPEPDPLLAALRNALEHLDEAELDGYLLASAGNDPRRNRSLRSLPDARLPIGMTTDPRQLFDLLDTDEVERRALGVVTTADRLAAEVQAWAQERRSRGEMSPVADD
;
A
#
# COMPACT_ATOMS: atom_id res chain seq x y z
N MET A 1 -17.27 22.04 -13.85
CA MET A 1 -16.72 20.68 -13.78
C MET A 1 -17.31 19.85 -14.90
N SER A 2 -16.47 19.25 -15.75
CA SER A 2 -16.95 18.35 -16.82
C SER A 2 -17.36 16.98 -16.25
N ALA A 3 -18.08 16.16 -17.02
CA ALA A 3 -18.40 14.80 -16.60
C ALA A 3 -17.13 13.95 -16.39
N ALA A 4 -16.13 14.11 -17.26
CA ALA A 4 -14.84 13.42 -17.13
C ALA A 4 -14.06 13.86 -15.89
N GLU A 5 -14.08 15.15 -15.58
CA GLU A 5 -13.47 15.69 -14.36
C GLU A 5 -14.16 15.13 -13.09
N ALA A 6 -15.49 15.07 -13.09
CA ALA A 6 -16.26 14.49 -11.99
C ALA A 6 -15.94 13.01 -11.78
N THR A 7 -15.89 12.22 -12.86
CA THR A 7 -15.53 10.80 -12.79
C THR A 7 -14.10 10.59 -12.29
N ALA A 8 -13.14 11.39 -12.77
CA ALA A 8 -11.76 11.32 -12.30
C ALA A 8 -11.66 11.62 -10.80
N GLN A 9 -12.39 12.63 -10.31
CA GLN A 9 -12.45 12.95 -8.90
C GLN A 9 -13.05 11.81 -8.06
N SER A 10 -14.15 11.19 -8.50
CA SER A 10 -14.73 10.05 -7.77
C SER A 10 -13.78 8.86 -7.69
N LEU A 11 -13.02 8.58 -8.75
CA LEU A 11 -12.03 7.51 -8.75
C LEU A 11 -10.83 7.83 -7.86
N ILE A 12 -10.41 9.10 -7.78
CA ILE A 12 -9.44 9.54 -6.78
C ILE A 12 -9.95 9.25 -5.37
N ASP A 13 -11.20 9.59 -5.06
CA ASP A 13 -11.77 9.38 -3.73
C ASP A 13 -11.77 7.88 -3.37
N VAL A 14 -12.11 7.01 -4.32
CA VAL A 14 -12.07 5.54 -4.15
C VAL A 14 -10.65 5.06 -3.85
N TRP A 15 -9.66 5.41 -4.68
CA TRP A 15 -8.31 4.89 -4.52
C TRP A 15 -7.56 5.50 -3.33
N ALA A 16 -7.81 6.78 -3.02
CA ALA A 16 -7.27 7.41 -1.82
C ALA A 16 -7.85 6.77 -0.55
N GLY A 17 -9.16 6.49 -0.53
CA GLY A 17 -9.80 5.73 0.55
C GLY A 17 -9.21 4.34 0.70
N GLU A 18 -8.97 3.64 -0.40
CA GLU A 18 -8.42 2.28 -0.38
C GLU A 18 -6.97 2.24 0.11
N VAL A 19 -6.12 3.19 -0.29
CA VAL A 19 -4.76 3.33 0.26
C VAL A 19 -4.81 3.57 1.77
N ARG A 20 -5.65 4.52 2.22
CA ARG A 20 -5.82 4.85 3.66
C ARG A 20 -6.32 3.65 4.47
N ARG A 21 -7.13 2.76 3.86
CA ARG A 21 -7.63 1.53 4.47
C ARG A 21 -6.56 0.43 4.54
N LEU A 22 -5.78 0.27 3.47
CA LEU A 22 -4.81 -0.82 3.31
C LEU A 22 -3.53 -0.59 4.11
N VAL A 23 -3.05 0.65 4.24
CA VAL A 23 -1.83 0.95 5.01
C VAL A 23 -1.86 0.39 6.45
N PRO A 24 -2.88 0.68 7.28
CA PRO A 24 -2.95 0.10 8.62
C PRO A 24 -3.15 -1.43 8.60
N GLU A 25 -3.86 -1.98 7.59
CA GLU A 25 -4.01 -3.42 7.42
C GLU A 25 -2.67 -4.13 7.14
N VAL A 26 -1.87 -3.58 6.23
CA VAL A 26 -0.52 -4.09 5.90
C VAL A 26 0.39 -4.06 7.13
N ARG A 27 0.39 -2.93 7.87
CA ARG A 27 1.16 -2.81 9.12
C ARG A 27 0.73 -3.85 10.16
N ALA A 28 -0.58 -4.04 10.35
CA ALA A 28 -1.11 -5.01 11.31
C ALA A 28 -0.79 -6.47 10.90
N LEU A 29 -0.88 -6.79 9.61
CA LEU A 29 -0.55 -8.11 9.08
C LEU A 29 0.94 -8.42 9.23
N HIS A 30 1.84 -7.44 9.02
CA HIS A 30 3.26 -7.62 9.28
C HIS A 30 3.53 -7.90 10.77
N GLN A 31 2.94 -7.12 11.68
CA GLN A 31 3.10 -7.36 13.12
C GLN A 31 2.62 -8.75 13.53
N GLN A 32 1.47 -9.18 13.01
CA GLN A 32 0.96 -10.53 13.25
C GLN A 32 1.91 -11.58 12.71
N TYR A 33 2.49 -11.34 11.52
CA TYR A 33 3.45 -12.24 10.90
C TYR A 33 4.72 -12.41 11.74
N ASP A 34 5.29 -11.32 12.26
CA ASP A 34 6.46 -11.36 13.13
C ASP A 34 6.19 -12.16 14.41
N LEU A 35 5.02 -11.96 15.01
CA LEU A 35 4.60 -12.71 16.19
C LEU A 35 4.46 -14.21 15.90
N ASP A 36 3.86 -14.55 14.77
CA ASP A 36 3.71 -15.95 14.34
C ASP A 36 5.09 -16.57 14.07
N LEU A 37 5.99 -15.87 13.40
CA LEU A 37 7.35 -16.33 13.14
C LEU A 37 8.15 -16.53 14.43
N GLN A 38 7.99 -15.63 15.41
CA GLN A 38 8.64 -15.76 16.71
C GLN A 38 8.15 -16.98 17.49
N ARG A 39 6.84 -17.27 17.44
CA ARG A 39 6.26 -18.48 18.03
C ARG A 39 6.84 -19.74 17.40
N VAL A 40 6.96 -19.77 16.06
CA VAL A 40 7.61 -20.90 15.38
C VAL A 40 9.03 -21.10 15.91
N LYS A 41 9.85 -20.04 15.95
CA LYS A 41 11.23 -20.11 16.46
C LYS A 41 11.29 -20.64 17.90
N ASP A 42 10.38 -20.22 18.77
CA ASP A 42 10.31 -20.69 20.15
C ASP A 42 9.93 -22.18 20.24
N ASP A 43 9.02 -22.65 19.39
CA ASP A 43 8.63 -24.07 19.32
C ASP A 43 9.76 -24.94 18.75
N VAL A 44 10.51 -24.46 17.74
CA VAL A 44 11.73 -25.12 17.24
C VAL A 44 12.74 -25.29 18.36
N ARG A 45 12.98 -24.23 19.14
CA ARG A 45 13.91 -24.27 20.27
C ARG A 45 13.47 -25.32 21.30
N ARG A 46 12.20 -25.33 21.70
CA ARG A 46 11.65 -26.32 22.65
C ARG A 46 11.81 -27.75 22.16
N LEU A 47 11.60 -27.98 20.87
CA LEU A 47 11.82 -29.29 20.26
C LEU A 47 13.27 -29.74 20.32
N ASN A 48 14.20 -28.84 20.00
CA ASN A 48 15.63 -29.11 20.10
C ASN A 48 16.08 -29.37 21.55
N GLU A 49 15.38 -28.78 22.53
CA GLU A 49 15.60 -29.01 23.97
C GLU A 49 14.87 -30.25 24.51
N GLY A 50 14.14 -31.00 23.68
CA GLY A 50 13.40 -32.20 24.07
C GLY A 50 12.13 -31.93 24.89
N GLN A 51 11.61 -30.70 24.86
CA GLN A 51 10.46 -30.25 25.68
C GLN A 51 9.09 -30.48 25.01
N GLY A 52 9.04 -31.16 23.85
CA GLY A 52 7.79 -31.47 23.14
C GLY A 52 7.09 -30.24 22.56
N GLY A 53 7.51 -29.81 21.36
CA GLY A 53 6.78 -28.84 20.54
C GLY A 53 6.10 -29.50 19.34
N ASP A 54 5.26 -28.74 18.63
CA ASP A 54 4.60 -29.19 17.40
C ASP A 54 4.96 -28.26 16.23
N TRP A 55 5.88 -28.73 15.38
CA TRP A 55 6.35 -27.99 14.20
C TRP A 55 5.22 -27.72 13.18
N SER A 56 4.22 -28.59 13.11
CA SER A 56 3.19 -28.55 12.06
C SER A 56 2.23 -27.37 12.23
N LEU A 57 1.93 -26.97 13.47
CA LEU A 57 1.07 -25.83 13.75
C LEU A 57 1.75 -24.52 13.35
N GLY A 58 3.05 -24.36 13.65
CA GLY A 58 3.82 -23.16 13.34
C GLY A 58 3.91 -22.82 11.85
N GLU A 59 4.12 -23.82 10.99
CA GLU A 59 4.18 -23.64 9.53
C GLU A 59 2.81 -23.28 8.94
N HIS A 60 1.72 -23.84 9.47
CA HIS A 60 0.37 -23.55 8.98
C HIS A 60 -0.07 -22.12 9.30
N TYR A 61 0.24 -21.61 10.51
CA TYR A 61 -0.11 -20.24 10.91
C TYR A 61 0.74 -19.20 10.15
N THR A 62 2.05 -19.42 10.04
CA THR A 62 2.93 -18.50 9.31
C THR A 62 2.54 -18.40 7.84
N TYR A 63 2.18 -19.51 7.18
CA TYR A 63 1.74 -19.47 5.79
C TYR A 63 0.40 -18.76 5.57
N ALA A 64 -0.55 -18.91 6.50
CA ALA A 64 -1.83 -18.21 6.41
C ALA A 64 -1.68 -16.70 6.56
N THR A 65 -0.90 -16.25 7.55
CA THR A 65 -0.62 -14.83 7.77
C THR A 65 0.19 -14.25 6.61
N TRP A 66 1.20 -14.98 6.12
CA TRP A 66 1.99 -14.58 4.95
C TRP A 66 1.13 -14.34 3.71
N ARG A 67 0.22 -15.26 3.36
CA ARG A 67 -0.65 -15.09 2.18
C ARG A 67 -1.51 -13.82 2.26
N ARG A 68 -2.06 -13.54 3.44
CA ARG A 68 -2.87 -12.33 3.67
C ARG A 68 -2.00 -11.08 3.55
N PHE A 69 -0.83 -11.10 4.17
CA PHE A 69 0.13 -9.99 4.12
C PHE A 69 0.58 -9.70 2.68
N TRP A 70 0.99 -10.74 1.96
CA TRP A 70 1.42 -10.66 0.56
C TRP A 70 0.32 -10.06 -0.35
N ALA A 71 -0.92 -10.55 -0.21
CA ALA A 71 -2.06 -10.03 -0.97
C ALA A 71 -2.37 -8.57 -0.62
N ALA A 72 -2.31 -8.20 0.67
CA ALA A 72 -2.56 -6.82 1.11
C ALA A 72 -1.48 -5.85 0.57
N GLN A 73 -0.20 -6.24 0.61
CA GLN A 73 0.88 -5.45 0.01
C GLN A 73 0.69 -5.26 -1.50
N HIS A 74 0.39 -6.34 -2.22
CA HIS A 74 0.13 -6.27 -3.66
C HIS A 74 -1.05 -5.33 -3.96
N HIS A 75 -2.13 -5.43 -3.18
CA HIS A 75 -3.27 -4.56 -3.35
C HIS A 75 -2.92 -3.09 -3.05
N LEU A 76 -2.11 -2.82 -2.03
CA LEU A 76 -1.68 -1.47 -1.69
C LEU A 76 -0.84 -0.84 -2.82
N VAL A 77 0.10 -1.59 -3.41
CA VAL A 77 0.85 -1.13 -4.59
C VAL A 77 -0.09 -0.80 -5.75
N TRP A 78 -1.07 -1.67 -6.01
CA TRP A 78 -2.04 -1.42 -7.07
C TRP A 78 -2.88 -0.16 -6.81
N ALA A 79 -3.42 -0.03 -5.59
CA ALA A 79 -4.24 1.12 -5.19
C ALA A 79 -3.46 2.43 -5.28
N ALA A 80 -2.21 2.46 -4.81
CA ALA A 80 -1.32 3.61 -4.91
C ALA A 80 -1.06 3.99 -6.37
N HIS A 81 -0.78 3.00 -7.23
CA HIS A 81 -0.55 3.25 -8.65
C HIS A 81 -1.81 3.78 -9.37
N GLN A 82 -2.99 3.24 -9.05
CA GLN A 82 -4.25 3.74 -9.61
C GLN A 82 -4.54 5.17 -9.15
N LEU A 83 -4.31 5.48 -7.88
CA LEU A 83 -4.46 6.83 -7.35
C LEU A 83 -3.61 7.83 -8.14
N GLU A 84 -2.32 7.55 -8.35
CA GLU A 84 -1.42 8.39 -9.13
C GLU A 84 -1.96 8.64 -10.55
N ARG A 85 -2.40 7.58 -11.24
CA ARG A 85 -2.95 7.68 -12.59
C ARG A 85 -4.20 8.56 -12.67
N TRP A 86 -5.09 8.45 -11.69
CA TRP A 86 -6.32 9.24 -11.65
C TRP A 86 -6.07 10.70 -11.25
N VAL A 87 -5.14 10.96 -10.34
CA VAL A 87 -4.68 12.33 -10.02
C VAL A 87 -4.12 13.01 -11.27
N ARG A 88 -3.26 12.33 -12.03
CA ARG A 88 -2.74 12.84 -13.31
C ARG A 88 -3.83 13.03 -14.36
N ARG A 89 -4.80 12.11 -14.43
CA ARG A 89 -5.95 12.28 -15.33
C ARG A 89 -6.76 13.52 -14.97
N LEU A 90 -7.03 13.75 -13.68
CA LEU A 90 -7.76 14.93 -13.23
C LEU A 90 -7.00 16.23 -13.57
N ALA A 91 -5.67 16.26 -13.39
CA ALA A 91 -4.85 17.40 -13.77
C ALA A 91 -4.98 17.74 -15.27
N ARG A 92 -4.99 16.72 -16.15
CA ARG A 92 -5.24 16.89 -17.59
C ARG A 92 -6.62 17.46 -17.89
N GLU A 93 -7.67 16.95 -17.23
CA GLU A 93 -9.04 17.46 -17.43
C GLU A 93 -9.18 18.92 -16.99
N ARG A 94 -8.39 19.35 -16.00
CA ARG A 94 -8.36 20.74 -15.51
C ARG A 94 -7.40 21.65 -16.29
N GLY A 95 -6.62 21.11 -17.23
CA GLY A 95 -5.56 21.85 -17.92
C GLY A 95 -4.45 22.34 -16.99
N THR A 96 -4.25 21.68 -15.85
CA THR A 96 -3.17 22.00 -14.89
C THR A 96 -1.97 21.09 -15.10
N LEU A 97 -0.83 21.46 -14.51
CA LEU A 97 0.38 20.64 -14.54
C LEU A 97 0.10 19.23 -13.96
N GLU A 98 0.45 18.20 -14.72
CA GLU A 98 0.41 16.81 -14.24
C GLU A 98 1.51 16.58 -13.21
N PRO A 99 1.21 15.92 -12.08
CA PRO A 99 2.26 15.43 -11.19
C PRO A 99 3.15 14.41 -11.90
N GLU A 100 4.45 14.48 -11.62
CA GLU A 100 5.41 13.48 -12.10
C GLU A 100 5.08 12.11 -11.51
N PRO A 101 5.05 11.03 -12.32
CA PRO A 101 4.83 9.69 -11.82
C PRO A 101 6.03 9.18 -11.02
N ASP A 102 5.77 8.34 -10.01
CA ASP A 102 6.82 7.60 -9.31
C ASP A 102 7.30 6.42 -10.18
N PRO A 103 8.53 6.46 -10.69
CA PRO A 103 9.05 5.40 -11.55
C PRO A 103 9.20 4.06 -10.82
N LEU A 104 9.49 4.07 -9.52
CA LEU A 104 9.65 2.86 -8.73
C LEU A 104 8.29 2.20 -8.47
N LEU A 105 7.25 2.99 -8.15
CA LEU A 105 5.89 2.48 -8.00
C LEU A 105 5.37 1.86 -9.31
N ALA A 106 5.62 2.51 -10.43
CA ALA A 106 5.28 1.98 -11.74
C ALA A 106 6.05 0.68 -12.06
N ALA A 107 7.36 0.64 -11.78
CA ALA A 107 8.19 -0.55 -11.98
C ALA A 107 7.72 -1.71 -11.10
N LEU A 108 7.45 -1.47 -9.81
CA LEU A 108 6.97 -2.47 -8.85
C LEU A 108 5.61 -3.04 -9.26
N ARG A 109 4.64 -2.18 -9.61
CA ARG A 109 3.33 -2.65 -10.10
C ARG A 109 3.50 -3.53 -11.32
N ASN A 110 4.29 -3.11 -12.31
CA ASN A 110 4.51 -3.89 -13.52
C ASN A 110 5.30 -5.19 -13.23
N ALA A 111 6.16 -5.22 -12.22
CA ALA A 111 6.88 -6.43 -11.83
C ALA A 111 5.94 -7.45 -11.18
N LEU A 112 5.02 -6.99 -10.33
CA LEU A 112 3.99 -7.82 -9.72
C LEU A 112 2.99 -8.38 -10.75
N GLU A 113 2.59 -7.56 -11.74
CA GLU A 113 1.68 -7.97 -12.82
C GLU A 113 2.26 -9.08 -13.71
N HIS A 114 3.58 -9.10 -13.90
CA HIS A 114 4.28 -10.08 -14.74
C HIS A 114 5.11 -11.06 -13.91
N LEU A 115 4.76 -11.24 -12.63
CA LEU A 115 5.54 -12.09 -11.72
C LEU A 115 5.52 -13.57 -12.16
N ASP A 116 4.49 -14.01 -12.87
CA ASP A 116 4.37 -15.36 -13.42
C ASP A 116 5.41 -15.67 -14.51
N GLU A 117 5.98 -14.64 -15.13
CA GLU A 117 7.04 -14.77 -16.13
C GLU A 117 8.45 -14.79 -15.51
N ALA A 118 8.59 -14.54 -14.20
CA ALA A 118 9.86 -14.38 -13.52
C ALA A 118 10.62 -15.69 -13.28
N GLU A 119 11.96 -15.61 -13.22
CA GLU A 119 12.77 -16.68 -12.65
C GLU A 119 12.71 -16.58 -11.11
N LEU A 120 12.28 -17.67 -10.46
CA LEU A 120 12.16 -17.75 -9.01
C LEU A 120 13.40 -18.41 -8.40
N ASP A 121 14.05 -17.72 -7.47
CA ASP A 121 15.12 -18.28 -6.64
C ASP A 121 14.53 -18.69 -5.29
N GLY A 122 14.08 -19.96 -5.25
CA GLY A 122 13.35 -20.52 -4.12
C GLY A 122 12.04 -19.79 -3.84
N TYR A 123 11.84 -19.41 -2.58
CA TYR A 123 10.62 -18.72 -2.09
C TYR A 123 10.87 -17.26 -1.69
N LEU A 124 12.08 -16.74 -1.96
CA LEU A 124 12.52 -15.46 -1.40
C LEU A 124 12.65 -14.36 -2.45
N LEU A 125 12.97 -14.72 -3.69
CA LEU A 125 13.36 -13.74 -4.70
C LEU A 125 12.83 -14.12 -6.08
N ALA A 126 12.35 -13.12 -6.81
CA ALA A 126 12.05 -13.19 -8.22
C ALA A 126 13.00 -12.29 -9.02
N SER A 127 13.43 -12.74 -10.19
CA SER A 127 14.35 -12.01 -11.06
C SER A 127 13.94 -12.11 -12.53
N ALA A 128 14.44 -11.18 -13.34
CA ALA A 128 14.03 -11.08 -14.74
C ALA A 128 14.53 -12.24 -15.64
N GLY A 129 15.44 -13.07 -15.14
CA GLY A 129 16.08 -14.13 -15.89
C GLY A 129 16.97 -13.65 -17.04
N ASN A 130 17.42 -14.60 -17.86
CA ASN A 130 18.43 -14.33 -18.90
C ASN A 130 17.86 -13.78 -20.22
N ASP A 131 16.56 -13.88 -20.49
CA ASP A 131 15.96 -13.34 -21.73
C ASP A 131 15.69 -11.83 -21.61
N PRO A 132 16.44 -10.96 -22.32
CA PRO A 132 16.29 -9.51 -22.22
C PRO A 132 14.94 -8.98 -22.71
N ARG A 133 14.15 -9.79 -23.44
CA ARG A 133 12.85 -9.38 -23.97
C ARG A 133 11.70 -9.60 -22.98
N ARG A 134 11.86 -10.52 -22.03
CA ARG A 134 10.88 -10.84 -20.97
C ARG A 134 11.14 -10.02 -19.71
N ASN A 135 10.17 -9.86 -18.80
CA ASN A 135 10.40 -9.26 -17.47
C ASN A 135 11.11 -7.88 -17.46
N ARG A 136 10.81 -7.02 -18.44
CA ARG A 136 11.42 -5.67 -18.51
C ARG A 136 11.14 -4.85 -17.25
N SER A 137 9.97 -5.06 -16.63
CA SER A 137 9.57 -4.39 -15.39
C SER A 137 10.44 -4.79 -14.20
N LEU A 138 10.75 -6.07 -14.02
CA LEU A 138 11.69 -6.55 -12.99
C LEU A 138 13.08 -5.95 -13.18
N ARG A 139 13.55 -5.78 -14.43
CA ARG A 139 14.85 -5.13 -14.69
C ARG A 139 14.90 -3.64 -14.34
N SER A 140 13.74 -3.00 -14.26
CA SER A 140 13.63 -1.61 -13.83
C SER A 140 13.59 -1.45 -12.30
N LEU A 141 13.52 -2.56 -11.55
CA LEU A 141 13.66 -2.53 -10.11
C LEU A 141 15.13 -2.42 -9.69
N PRO A 142 15.40 -1.91 -8.48
CA PRO A 142 16.71 -2.04 -7.85
C PRO A 142 17.23 -3.48 -7.93
N ASP A 143 18.49 -3.63 -8.33
CA ASP A 143 19.19 -4.91 -8.53
C ASP A 143 18.50 -5.90 -9.48
N ALA A 144 17.55 -5.43 -10.30
CA ALA A 144 16.72 -6.23 -11.21
C ALA A 144 15.96 -7.38 -10.50
N ARG A 145 15.56 -7.16 -9.25
CA ARG A 145 15.02 -8.17 -8.34
C ARG A 145 13.78 -7.69 -7.62
N LEU A 146 12.89 -8.63 -7.34
CA LEU A 146 11.72 -8.44 -6.48
C LEU A 146 11.79 -9.44 -5.31
N PRO A 147 11.91 -8.97 -4.07
CA PRO A 147 11.69 -9.79 -2.89
C PRO A 147 10.26 -10.36 -2.91
N ILE A 148 10.15 -11.70 -2.93
CA ILE A 148 8.87 -12.42 -2.87
C ILE A 148 8.63 -13.21 -1.59
N GLY A 149 9.68 -13.30 -0.77
CA GLY A 149 9.61 -13.86 0.56
C GLY A 149 9.01 -12.87 1.56
N MET A 150 9.32 -13.13 2.82
CA MET A 150 8.97 -12.20 3.89
C MET A 150 9.77 -10.91 3.73
N THR A 151 9.11 -9.77 3.89
CA THR A 151 9.79 -8.48 4.01
C THR A 151 10.61 -8.47 5.29
N THR A 152 11.75 -7.79 5.27
CA THR A 152 12.58 -7.62 6.48
C THR A 152 12.21 -6.37 7.26
N ASP A 153 11.52 -5.41 6.62
CA ASP A 153 11.07 -4.16 7.22
C ASP A 153 9.55 -3.97 7.05
N PRO A 154 8.77 -3.85 8.15
CA PRO A 154 7.32 -3.57 8.09
C PRO A 154 6.95 -2.29 7.38
N ARG A 155 7.89 -1.36 7.28
CA ARG A 155 7.68 -0.09 6.60
C ARG A 155 7.86 -0.23 5.11
N GLN A 156 8.43 -1.31 4.60
CA GLN A 156 8.69 -1.46 3.18
C GLN A 156 7.74 -2.44 2.51
N LEU A 157 7.10 -1.98 1.43
CA LEU A 157 6.40 -2.83 0.49
C LEU A 157 7.45 -3.54 -0.36
N PHE A 158 7.48 -4.86 -0.25
CA PHE A 158 8.42 -5.74 -0.97
C PHE A 158 9.89 -5.32 -0.81
N ASP A 159 10.28 -4.79 0.36
CA ASP A 159 11.62 -4.21 0.65
C ASP A 159 12.10 -3.16 -0.37
N LEU A 160 11.17 -2.45 -1.02
CA LEU A 160 11.47 -1.48 -2.09
C LEU A 160 10.83 -0.11 -1.87
N LEU A 161 9.60 -0.06 -1.34
CA LEU A 161 8.81 1.16 -1.25
C LEU A 161 8.37 1.46 0.19
N ASP A 162 8.66 2.64 0.69
CA ASP A 162 8.22 3.05 2.03
C ASP A 162 6.68 3.24 2.07
N THR A 163 6.04 2.50 2.96
CA THR A 163 4.60 2.50 3.21
C THR A 163 4.14 3.84 3.78
N ASP A 164 4.96 4.48 4.62
CA ASP A 164 4.67 5.80 5.19
C ASP A 164 4.68 6.86 4.09
N GLU A 165 5.57 6.71 3.10
CA GLU A 165 5.62 7.57 1.93
C GLU A 165 4.38 7.40 1.04
N VAL A 166 3.94 6.16 0.82
CA VAL A 166 2.69 5.86 0.09
C VAL A 166 1.48 6.48 0.80
N GLU A 167 1.39 6.33 2.12
CA GLU A 167 0.34 6.94 2.94
C GLU A 167 0.37 8.47 2.85
N ARG A 168 1.54 9.07 3.05
CA ARG A 168 1.73 10.53 2.99
C ARG A 168 1.27 11.11 1.67
N ARG A 169 1.59 10.46 0.55
CA ARG A 169 1.13 10.89 -0.78
C ARG A 169 -0.38 10.79 -0.92
N ALA A 170 -1.00 9.71 -0.43
CA ALA A 170 -2.46 9.56 -0.45
C ALA A 170 -3.19 10.56 0.46
N LEU A 171 -2.59 10.95 1.58
CA LEU A 171 -3.09 12.01 2.45
C LEU A 171 -2.94 13.41 1.84
N GLY A 172 -1.92 13.60 1.00
CA GLY A 172 -1.73 14.85 0.24
C GLY A 172 -2.74 15.09 -0.88
N VAL A 173 -3.52 14.06 -1.26
CA VAL A 173 -4.55 14.19 -2.29
C VAL A 173 -5.84 14.72 -1.68
N VAL A 174 -6.28 15.89 -2.15
CA VAL A 174 -7.55 16.49 -1.76
C VAL A 174 -8.72 15.69 -2.35
N THR A 175 -9.47 15.04 -1.47
CA THR A 175 -10.67 14.28 -1.83
C THR A 175 -11.92 15.15 -1.79
N THR A 176 -13.04 14.64 -2.30
CA THR A 176 -14.34 15.31 -2.16
C THR A 176 -14.75 15.46 -0.69
N ALA A 177 -14.46 14.46 0.15
CA ALA A 177 -14.74 14.54 1.58
C ALA A 177 -13.95 15.66 2.26
N ASP A 178 -12.67 15.85 1.90
CA ASP A 178 -11.84 16.92 2.44
C ASP A 178 -12.39 18.31 2.08
N ARG A 179 -12.86 18.47 0.84
CA ARG A 179 -13.51 19.71 0.39
C ARG A 179 -14.81 19.99 1.13
N LEU A 180 -15.68 18.99 1.27
CA LEU A 180 -16.93 19.13 1.99
C LEU A 180 -16.70 19.46 3.47
N ALA A 181 -15.70 18.83 4.11
CA ALA A 181 -15.33 19.15 5.49
C ALA A 181 -14.85 20.61 5.62
N ALA A 182 -14.03 21.08 4.68
CA ALA A 182 -13.58 22.47 4.65
C ALA A 182 -14.74 23.46 4.43
N GLU A 183 -15.68 23.14 3.54
CA GLU A 183 -16.88 23.95 3.30
C GLU A 183 -17.77 24.05 4.54
N VAL A 184 -17.98 22.92 5.24
CA VAL A 184 -18.72 22.89 6.51
C VAL A 184 -18.02 23.73 7.59
N GLN A 185 -16.68 23.64 7.69
CA GLN A 185 -15.91 24.46 8.63
C GLN A 185 -15.99 25.95 8.30
N ALA A 186 -15.87 26.33 7.03
CA ALA A 186 -15.98 27.71 6.57
C ALA A 186 -17.38 28.28 6.86
N TRP A 187 -18.42 27.52 6.55
CA TRP A 187 -19.81 27.86 6.89
C TRP A 187 -19.99 28.04 8.41
N ALA A 188 -19.45 27.11 9.20
CA ALA A 188 -19.52 27.20 10.66
C ALA A 188 -18.80 28.44 11.21
N GLN A 189 -17.64 28.81 10.65
CA GLN A 189 -16.92 30.03 11.02
C GLN A 189 -17.70 31.29 10.64
N GLU A 190 -18.30 31.33 9.45
CA GLU A 190 -19.13 32.45 8.99
C GLU A 190 -20.36 32.65 9.89
N ARG A 191 -21.02 31.58 10.32
CA ARG A 191 -22.16 31.69 11.23
C ARG A 191 -21.77 32.14 12.64
N ARG A 192 -20.62 31.68 13.15
CA ARG A 192 -20.08 32.18 14.43
C ARG A 192 -19.73 33.66 14.36
N SER A 193 -19.14 34.13 13.25
CA SER A 193 -18.78 35.55 13.09
C SER A 193 -20.01 36.46 12.98
N ARG A 194 -21.15 35.94 12.53
CA ARG A 194 -22.47 36.61 12.56
C ARG A 194 -23.21 36.51 13.89
N GLY A 195 -22.66 35.81 14.88
CA GLY A 195 -23.33 35.58 16.17
C GLY A 195 -24.50 34.60 16.10
N GLU A 196 -24.61 33.82 15.02
CA GLU A 196 -25.72 32.89 14.77
C GLU A 196 -25.46 31.48 15.33
N MET A 197 -24.26 31.22 15.86
CA MET A 197 -23.92 30.01 16.61
C MET A 197 -23.12 30.38 17.85
N SER A 198 -23.64 30.06 19.04
CA SER A 198 -22.85 30.07 20.28
C SER A 198 -21.74 29.02 20.20
N PRO A 199 -20.57 29.27 20.81
CA PRO A 199 -19.61 28.20 21.03
C PRO A 199 -20.31 27.08 21.81
N VAL A 200 -20.22 25.85 21.31
CA VAL A 200 -20.62 24.67 22.07
C VAL A 200 -19.73 24.70 23.32
N ALA A 201 -20.35 24.83 24.49
CA ALA A 201 -19.64 24.65 25.75
C ALA A 201 -19.22 23.17 25.77
N ASP A 202 -17.91 22.91 25.71
CA ASP A 202 -17.36 21.60 26.01
C ASP A 202 -17.59 21.36 27.51
N ASP A 203 -18.52 20.45 27.83
CA ASP A 203 -18.69 19.81 29.15
C ASP A 203 -17.92 18.48 29.20
#